data_AF-A0A961R6A1-F1
#
_entry.id   AF-A0A961R6A1-F1
#
_cell.length_a   1.000
_cell.length_b   1.000
_cell.length_c   1.000
_cell.angle_alpha   90.00
_cell.angle_beta   90.00
_cell.angle_gamma   90.00
#
_symmetry.space_group_name_H-M   'P 1'
#
loop_
_entity.id
_entity.type
_entity.pdbx_description
1 polymer ?
#
loop_
_entity_poly.entity_id
_entity_poly.type
_entity_poly.pdbx_seq_one_letter_code
_entity_poly.pdbx_strand_id
1 'polypeptide(L)' 'GAATDPRYLMNVCDLSGYVAPRLDEAGPVRQAGTIRPPQEAGLGVSPNPNVLGEPAAVIE' A
#
# COMPACT_ATOMS: atom_id res chain seq x y z
N GLY A 1 4.03 1.61 12.24
CA GLY A 1 2.58 1.72 11.94
C GLY A 1 1.91 0.36 11.93
N ALA A 2 2.00 -0.37 10.83
CA ALA A 2 1.39 -1.70 10.69
C ALA A 2 2.23 -2.85 11.28
N ALA A 3 3.55 -2.79 11.16
CA ALA A 3 4.47 -3.85 11.62
C ALA A 3 5.23 -3.53 12.92
N THR A 4 4.96 -2.37 13.54
CA THR A 4 5.63 -1.91 14.76
C THR A 4 4.74 -2.20 15.97
N ASP A 5 5.29 -2.73 17.05
CA ASP A 5 4.54 -2.85 18.31
C ASP A 5 4.01 -1.46 18.73
N PRO A 6 2.70 -1.33 19.05
CA PRO A 6 2.10 -0.05 19.41
C PRO A 6 2.80 0.70 20.53
N ARG A 7 3.49 0.01 21.44
CA ARG A 7 4.20 0.62 22.58
C ARG A 7 5.44 1.43 22.17
N TYR A 8 5.97 1.17 20.98
CA TYR A 8 7.13 1.88 20.43
C TYR A 8 6.73 2.88 19.33
N LEU A 9 5.42 3.10 19.16
CA LEU A 9 4.87 3.85 18.06
C LEU A 9 4.59 5.28 18.50
N MET A 10 5.36 6.25 17.99
CA MET A 10 5.19 7.67 18.35
C MET A 10 4.03 8.32 17.59
N ASN A 11 3.99 8.17 16.26
CA ASN A 11 2.92 8.68 15.40
C ASN A 11 2.79 7.84 14.12
N VAL A 12 1.58 7.79 13.55
CA VAL A 12 1.31 7.21 12.23
C VAL A 12 0.49 8.20 11.43
N CYS A 13 0.95 8.50 10.22
CA CYS A 13 0.11 9.12 9.21
C CYS A 13 -0.45 8.01 8.31
N ASP A 14 -1.77 8.02 8.09
CA ASP A 14 -2.38 7.19 7.07
C ASP A 14 -2.77 8.08 5.89
N LEU A 15 -2.23 7.73 4.72
CA LEU A 15 -2.45 8.42 3.46
C LEU A 15 -3.36 7.64 2.52
N SER A 16 -3.84 6.45 2.91
CA SER A 16 -4.62 5.55 2.05
C SER A 16 -5.91 6.17 1.50
N GLY A 17 -6.50 7.14 2.21
CA GLY A 17 -7.68 7.89 1.76
C GLY A 17 -7.39 9.20 1.01
N TYR A 18 -6.12 9.62 0.93
CA TYR A 18 -5.73 10.93 0.36
C TYR A 18 -4.96 10.81 -0.96
N VAL A 19 -4.51 9.59 -1.32
CA VAL A 19 -3.72 9.36 -2.53
C VAL A 19 -4.56 8.65 -3.58
N ALA A 20 -4.61 9.23 -4.78
CA ALA A 20 -5.25 8.68 -5.95
C ALA A 20 -4.35 8.89 -7.19
N PRO A 21 -4.43 8.04 -8.23
CA PRO A 21 -5.34 6.90 -8.37
C PRO A 21 -4.95 5.69 -7.51
N ARG A 22 -5.93 4.83 -7.20
CA ARG A 22 -5.68 3.54 -6.55
C ARG A 22 -5.14 2.57 -7.60
N LEU A 23 -3.85 2.24 -7.51
CA LEU A 23 -3.19 1.35 -8.47
C LEU A 23 -3.45 -0.13 -8.19
N ASP A 24 -3.63 -0.52 -6.92
CA ASP A 24 -3.94 -1.88 -6.52
C ASP A 24 -5.20 -1.86 -5.64
N GLU A 25 -6.31 -2.41 -6.14
CA GLU A 25 -7.59 -2.49 -5.43
C GLU A 25 -7.53 -3.42 -4.20
N ALA A 26 -6.71 -4.47 -4.26
CA ALA A 26 -6.53 -5.44 -3.19
C ALA A 26 -5.49 -4.99 -2.14
N GLY A 27 -4.77 -3.89 -2.41
CA GLY A 27 -3.77 -3.36 -1.49
C GLY A 27 -4.32 -3.01 -0.09
N PRO A 28 -3.44 -2.68 0.88
CA PRO A 28 -3.82 -2.50 2.27
C PRO A 28 -4.88 -1.41 2.48
N VAL A 29 -5.97 -1.77 3.14
CA VAL A 29 -7.07 -0.86 3.52
C VAL A 29 -7.22 -0.78 5.03
N ARG A 30 -7.76 0.34 5.51
CA ARG A 30 -8.16 0.47 6.91
C ARG A 30 -9.35 -0.43 7.21
N GLN A 31 -9.21 -1.24 8.25
CA GLN A 31 -10.29 -2.00 8.85
C GLN A 31 -10.27 -1.78 10.36
N ALA A 32 -11.41 -1.36 10.91
CA ALA A 32 -11.56 -1.02 12.33
C ALA A 32 -10.46 -0.07 12.85
N GLY A 33 -10.13 0.97 12.07
CA GLY A 33 -9.14 1.98 12.43
C GLY A 33 -7.67 1.58 12.25
N THR A 34 -7.39 0.34 11.82
CA THR A 34 -6.02 -0.18 11.66
C THR A 34 -5.74 -0.67 10.25
N ILE A 35 -4.48 -0.61 9.82
CA ILE A 35 -4.00 -1.26 8.59
C ILE A 35 -3.07 -2.39 9.03
N ARG A 36 -3.33 -3.59 8.52
CA ARG A 36 -2.49 -4.77 8.81
C ARG A 36 -1.39 -4.89 7.77
N PRO A 37 -0.19 -5.37 8.15
CA PRO A 37 0.82 -5.70 7.18
C PRO A 37 0.36 -6.90 6.33
N PRO A 38 0.69 -6.93 5.02
CA PRO A 38 0.43 -8.10 4.19
C PRO A 38 1.27 -9.29 4.67
N GLN A 39 0.77 -10.51 4.45
CA GLN A 39 1.50 -11.74 4.79
C GLN A 39 2.40 -12.24 3.65
N GLU A 40 2.25 -11.65 2.47
CA GLU A 40 2.89 -12.11 1.25
C GLU A 40 4.31 -11.56 1.14
N ALA A 41 5.15 -12.20 0.32
CA ALA A 41 6.53 -11.76 0.14
C ALA A 41 6.58 -10.35 -0.50
N GLY A 42 7.61 -9.59 -0.15
CA GLY A 42 7.79 -8.22 -0.63
C GLY A 42 6.81 -7.24 0.02
N LEU A 43 6.26 -6.32 -0.78
CA LEU A 43 5.36 -5.28 -0.30
C LEU A 43 3.88 -5.70 -0.26
N GLY A 44 3.54 -6.89 -0.76
CA GLY A 44 2.17 -7.39 -0.80
C GLY A 44 1.21 -6.50 -1.61
N VAL A 45 1.69 -5.95 -2.74
CA VAL A 45 0.90 -5.15 -3.67
C VAL A 45 1.05 -5.66 -5.09
N SER A 46 -0.02 -5.53 -5.88
CA SER A 46 -0.09 -5.90 -7.30
C SER A 46 -0.73 -4.75 -8.09
N PRO A 47 0.05 -3.74 -8.52
CA PRO A 47 -0.47 -2.61 -9.30
C PRO A 47 -1.10 -3.05 -10.63
N ASN A 48 -2.27 -2.51 -10.95
CA ASN A 48 -3.00 -2.73 -12.20
C ASN A 48 -2.30 -2.01 -13.36
N PRO A 49 -1.73 -2.75 -14.34
CA PRO A 49 -1.02 -2.15 -15.48
C PRO A 49 -1.91 -1.23 -16.33
N ASN A 50 -3.20 -1.54 -16.43
CA ASN A 50 -4.15 -0.72 -17.19
C ASN A 50 -4.37 0.67 -16.57
N VAL A 51 -4.16 0.80 -15.25
CA VAL A 51 -4.25 2.09 -14.54
C VAL A 51 -2.92 2.85 -14.60
N LEU A 52 -1.80 2.12 -14.59
CA LEU A 52 -0.46 2.70 -14.71
C LEU A 52 -0.22 3.37 -16.06
N GLY A 53 -0.87 2.88 -17.11
CA GLY A 53 -0.71 3.39 -18.48
C GLY A 53 0.55 2.87 -19.16
N GLU A 54 0.93 3.52 -20.25
CA GLU A 54 2.03 3.07 -21.11
C GLU A 54 3.40 3.21 -20.44
N PRO A 55 4.27 2.19 -20.51
CA PRO A 55 5.64 2.29 -20.00
C PRO A 55 6.43 3.39 -20.71
N ALA A 56 7.20 4.17 -19.94
CA ALA A 56 8.08 5.19 -20.50
C ALA A 56 9.31 4.60 -21.22
N ALA A 57 9.73 3.39 -20.85
CA ALA A 57 10.81 2.63 -21.49
C ALA A 57 10.71 1.14 -21.13
N VAL A 58 11.19 0.27 -22.02
CA VAL A 58 11.45 -1.15 -21.75
C VAL A 58 12.95 -1.37 -21.92
N ILE A 59 13.59 -1.90 -20.88
CA ILE A 59 15.05 -2.10 -20.84
C ILE A 59 15.29 -3.61 -20.83
N GLU A 60 16.15 -4.08 -21.74
CA GLU A 60 16.65 -5.46 -21.80
C GLU A 60 17.91 -5.64 -20.94
#